data_AF-A0A8S0TEX5-F1
#
_entry.id   AF-A0A8S0TEX5-F1
#
_cell.length_a   1.000
_cell.length_b   1.000
_cell.length_c   1.000
_cell.angle_alpha   90.00
_cell.angle_beta   90.00
_cell.angle_gamma   90.00
#
_symmetry.space_group_name_H-M   'P 1'
#
loop_
_entity.id
_entity.type
_entity.pdbx_description
1 polymer ?
#
loop_
_entity_poly.entity_id
_entity_poly.type
_entity_poly.pdbx_seq_one_letter_code
_entity_poly.pdbx_strand_id
1 'polypeptide(L)'
;MAASSSSLKGKRTSGNVASDDVLSEDAEKQLYTHLIRTGKSLLELAYTNEELLQELDKLENLLSKVRQGIKQNRTMKKVLRPAKKALVGLLGHGELDVKIFVTSCLTQLMRITAPNEPLEDDYMKEYFQLAVMACGKLSCMTGHGYLKVLSMLQMFADVHLCVVMWDLELDALLVELFQKFLNTIESIQLPVVISSMEKIMIMAINSSDEMSLDLLLVLLASVKKENLVIELDVEMRTREEQWNWEERWGWAERFQEHRKRRLGFFRRRSWPTYMTSSGRTN
;
A
#
# COMPACT_ATOMS: atom_id res chain seq x y z
N MET A 1 -71.70 -0.62 -35.77
CA MET A 1 -70.86 0.24 -34.93
C MET A 1 -69.66 -0.59 -34.50
N ALA A 2 -68.49 -0.25 -35.03
CA ALA A 2 -67.27 -1.03 -34.95
C ALA A 2 -66.51 -0.74 -33.65
N ALA A 3 -65.97 -1.79 -33.02
CA ALA A 3 -64.93 -1.72 -32.03
C ALA A 3 -63.62 -2.17 -32.66
N SER A 4 -62.60 -1.31 -32.67
CA SER A 4 -61.16 -1.63 -32.64
C SER A 4 -60.33 -0.39 -32.97
N SER A 5 -59.50 0.07 -32.02
CA SER A 5 -58.40 1.01 -32.32
C SER A 5 -57.25 0.80 -31.32
N SER A 6 -56.33 -0.05 -31.78
CA SER A 6 -54.88 -0.12 -31.54
C SER A 6 -54.22 0.70 -30.42
N SER A 7 -53.57 -0.04 -29.52
CA SER A 7 -52.46 0.36 -28.66
C SER A 7 -51.16 0.44 -29.48
N LEU A 8 -50.51 1.61 -29.50
CA LEU A 8 -49.12 1.80 -29.90
C LEU A 8 -48.52 2.87 -28.98
N LYS A 9 -47.84 2.45 -27.91
CA LYS A 9 -46.98 3.34 -27.12
C LYS A 9 -45.57 2.80 -27.19
N GLY A 10 -44.76 3.48 -28.01
CA GLY A 10 -43.35 3.19 -28.22
C GLY A 10 -42.58 3.19 -26.91
N LYS A 11 -41.86 2.10 -26.67
CA LYS A 11 -40.96 1.93 -25.53
C LYS A 11 -39.63 2.56 -25.93
N ARG A 12 -39.32 3.74 -25.39
CA ARG A 12 -37.99 4.34 -25.48
C ARG A 12 -37.00 3.45 -24.75
N THR A 13 -36.03 2.94 -25.48
CA THR A 13 -34.81 2.31 -24.97
C THR A 13 -33.95 3.39 -24.31
N SER A 14 -34.00 3.50 -22.99
CA SER A 14 -32.95 4.17 -22.23
C SER A 14 -31.79 3.20 -22.10
N GLY A 15 -30.77 3.37 -22.95
CA GLY A 15 -29.49 2.70 -22.80
C GLY A 15 -28.81 3.18 -21.52
N ASN A 16 -28.84 2.35 -20.49
CA ASN A 16 -27.87 2.38 -19.40
C ASN A 16 -26.68 1.52 -19.83
N VAL A 17 -25.52 2.14 -20.11
CA VAL A 17 -24.23 1.45 -20.00
C VAL A 17 -23.16 2.48 -19.58
N ALA A 18 -22.99 2.63 -18.28
CA ALA A 18 -21.68 2.87 -17.69
C ALA A 18 -21.52 1.77 -16.64
N SER A 19 -20.75 0.74 -17.01
CA SER A 19 -20.49 -0.42 -16.18
C SER A 19 -19.62 -0.04 -14.98
N ASP A 20 -20.27 0.23 -13.85
CA ASP A 20 -19.64 0.04 -12.55
C ASP A 20 -19.75 -1.43 -12.16
N ASP A 21 -18.60 -2.09 -12.16
CA ASP A 21 -18.35 -3.50 -11.88
C ASP A 21 -18.61 -3.81 -10.39
N VAL A 22 -19.88 -3.86 -9.99
CA VAL A 22 -20.32 -4.34 -8.67
C VAL A 22 -20.29 -5.87 -8.69
N LEU A 23 -19.36 -6.48 -7.94
CA LEU A 23 -19.40 -7.92 -7.70
C LEU A 23 -20.79 -8.30 -7.15
N SER A 24 -21.41 -9.31 -7.74
CA SER A 24 -22.67 -9.86 -7.22
C SER A 24 -22.49 -10.23 -5.74
N GLU A 25 -23.51 -9.96 -4.92
CA GLU A 25 -23.49 -10.25 -3.48
C GLU A 25 -23.13 -11.73 -3.18
N ASP A 26 -23.52 -12.63 -4.07
CA ASP A 26 -23.17 -14.06 -3.99
C ASP A 26 -21.70 -14.32 -4.30
N ALA A 27 -21.10 -13.60 -5.25
CA ALA A 27 -19.68 -13.71 -5.57
C ALA A 27 -18.81 -13.22 -4.40
N GLU A 28 -19.23 -12.14 -3.72
CA GLU A 28 -18.55 -11.63 -2.52
C GLU A 28 -18.62 -12.64 -1.36
N LYS A 29 -19.80 -13.24 -1.12
CA LYS A 29 -19.96 -14.30 -0.10
C LYS A 29 -19.10 -15.52 -0.40
N GLN A 30 -19.00 -15.93 -1.66
CA GLN A 30 -18.12 -17.04 -2.07
C GLN A 30 -16.65 -16.69 -1.85
N LEU A 31 -16.22 -15.47 -2.20
CA LEU A 31 -14.86 -14.99 -1.96
C LEU A 31 -14.51 -15.07 -0.47
N TYR A 32 -15.38 -14.57 0.41
CA TYR A 32 -15.17 -14.62 1.87
C TYR A 32 -15.12 -16.04 2.41
N THR A 33 -15.95 -16.94 1.89
CA THR A 33 -15.94 -18.36 2.27
C THR A 33 -14.61 -19.01 1.89
N HIS A 34 -14.11 -18.74 0.68
CA HIS A 34 -12.81 -19.25 0.24
C HIS A 34 -11.64 -18.67 1.04
N LEU A 35 -11.68 -17.38 1.40
CA LEU A 35 -10.67 -16.76 2.28
C LEU A 35 -10.61 -17.43 3.65
N ILE A 36 -11.77 -17.64 4.28
CA ILE A 36 -11.84 -18.32 5.58
C ILE A 36 -11.30 -19.74 5.46
N ARG A 37 -11.69 -20.50 4.42
CA ARG A 37 -11.24 -21.88 4.22
C ARG A 37 -9.74 -21.96 4.01
N THR A 38 -9.19 -21.13 3.14
CA THR A 38 -7.76 -21.09 2.81
C THR A 38 -6.94 -20.66 4.03
N GLY A 39 -7.36 -19.61 4.74
CA GLY A 39 -6.69 -19.18 5.96
C GLY A 39 -6.75 -20.18 7.11
N LYS A 40 -7.79 -21.03 7.17
CA LYS A 40 -7.84 -22.16 8.12
C LYS A 40 -6.93 -23.31 7.70
N SER A 41 -6.88 -23.62 6.40
CA SER A 41 -6.00 -24.65 5.87
C SER A 41 -4.54 -24.35 6.23
N LEU A 42 -4.09 -23.11 6.06
CA LEU A 42 -2.74 -22.66 6.42
C LEU A 42 -2.41 -22.74 7.93
N LEU A 43 -3.40 -22.97 8.80
CA LEU A 43 -3.17 -23.22 10.23
C LEU A 43 -2.96 -24.72 10.55
N GLU A 44 -3.14 -25.60 9.56
CA GLU A 44 -2.90 -27.03 9.71
C GLU A 44 -1.40 -27.34 9.65
N LEU A 45 -0.97 -28.38 10.39
CA LEU A 45 0.43 -28.58 10.80
C LEU A 45 1.32 -29.31 9.79
N ALA A 46 0.78 -29.79 8.65
CA ALA A 46 1.50 -30.65 7.73
C ALA A 46 1.50 -30.07 6.31
N TYR A 47 2.55 -29.31 6.00
CA TYR A 47 2.83 -28.82 4.66
C TYR A 47 4.28 -29.10 4.30
N THR A 48 4.51 -29.57 3.06
CA THR A 48 5.79 -29.35 2.38
C THR A 48 5.93 -27.87 1.98
N ASN A 49 7.14 -27.41 1.67
CA ASN A 49 7.34 -26.03 1.23
C ASN A 49 6.56 -25.73 -0.05
N GLU A 50 6.50 -26.69 -0.99
CA GLU A 50 5.79 -26.55 -2.25
C GLU A 50 4.28 -26.43 -2.05
N GLU A 51 3.68 -27.26 -1.20
CA GLU A 51 2.26 -27.18 -0.88
C GLU A 51 1.92 -25.88 -0.14
N LEU A 52 2.81 -25.44 0.75
CA LEU A 52 2.65 -24.17 1.46
C LEU A 52 2.67 -22.98 0.49
N LEU A 53 3.62 -22.96 -0.46
CA LEU A 53 3.70 -21.92 -1.48
C LEU A 53 2.44 -21.86 -2.35
N GLN A 54 1.87 -23.02 -2.71
CA GLN A 54 0.61 -23.08 -3.46
C GLN A 54 -0.58 -22.52 -2.67
N GLU A 55 -0.70 -22.85 -1.39
CA GLU A 55 -1.78 -22.31 -0.55
C GLU A 55 -1.60 -20.81 -0.25
N LEU A 56 -0.36 -20.32 -0.12
CA LEU A 56 -0.06 -18.90 0.00
C LEU A 56 -0.39 -18.14 -1.30
N ASP A 57 -0.03 -18.68 -2.47
CA ASP A 57 -0.37 -18.07 -3.76
C ASP A 57 -1.89 -17.93 -3.93
N LYS A 58 -2.62 -19.00 -3.60
CA LYS A 58 -4.08 -19.02 -3.60
C LYS A 58 -4.66 -18.00 -2.62
N LEU A 59 -4.10 -17.89 -1.41
CA LEU A 59 -4.53 -16.90 -0.44
C LEU A 59 -4.35 -15.47 -0.97
N GLU A 60 -3.17 -15.16 -1.52
CA GLU A 60 -2.87 -13.85 -2.09
C GLU A 60 -3.83 -13.50 -3.23
N ASN A 61 -4.09 -14.45 -4.13
CA ASN A 61 -5.04 -14.29 -5.24
C ASN A 61 -6.47 -14.02 -4.78
N LEU A 62 -6.87 -14.52 -3.60
CA LEU A 62 -8.15 -14.20 -2.99
C LEU A 62 -8.12 -12.83 -2.33
N LEU A 63 -7.06 -12.50 -1.59
CA LEU A 63 -6.90 -11.20 -0.92
C LEU A 63 -6.85 -10.04 -1.93
N SER A 64 -6.18 -10.21 -3.06
CA SER A 64 -6.06 -9.17 -4.10
C SER A 64 -7.42 -8.75 -4.69
N LYS A 65 -8.40 -9.65 -4.68
CA LYS A 65 -9.79 -9.41 -5.14
C LYS A 65 -10.66 -8.69 -4.12
N VAL A 66 -10.26 -8.65 -2.85
CA VAL A 66 -11.02 -7.95 -1.80
C VAL A 66 -10.80 -6.45 -1.92
N ARG A 67 -11.83 -5.72 -2.34
CA ARG A 67 -11.75 -4.25 -2.41
C ARG A 67 -11.73 -3.65 -1.01
N GLN A 68 -10.93 -2.61 -0.83
CA GLN A 68 -10.94 -1.80 0.38
C GLN A 68 -12.29 -1.06 0.48
N GLY A 69 -12.93 -1.09 1.64
CA GLY A 69 -14.25 -0.51 1.85
C GLY A 69 -14.31 0.41 3.08
N ILE A 70 -15.09 1.48 2.99
CA ILE A 70 -15.28 2.50 4.06
C ILE A 70 -15.93 1.90 5.32
N LYS A 71 -16.64 0.76 5.19
CA LYS A 71 -17.22 0.01 6.31
C LYS A 71 -16.40 -1.24 6.59
N GLN A 72 -15.28 -1.06 7.31
CA GLN A 72 -14.55 -2.16 7.97
C GLN A 72 -15.44 -2.78 9.04
N ASN A 73 -16.39 -3.60 8.62
CA ASN A 73 -17.37 -4.22 9.50
C ASN A 73 -16.70 -5.34 10.31
N ARG A 74 -17.29 -5.68 11.46
CA ARG A 74 -16.97 -6.88 12.25
C ARG A 74 -16.89 -8.15 11.38
N THR A 75 -17.64 -8.20 10.29
CA THR A 75 -17.60 -9.28 9.29
C THR A 75 -16.24 -9.42 8.62
N MET A 76 -15.66 -8.34 8.09
CA MET A 76 -14.35 -8.41 7.40
C MET A 76 -13.25 -8.86 8.36
N LYS A 77 -13.23 -8.33 9.59
CA LYS A 77 -12.31 -8.78 10.64
C LYS A 77 -12.43 -10.28 10.91
N LYS A 78 -13.65 -10.85 10.90
CA LYS A 78 -13.88 -12.29 11.06
C LYS A 78 -13.39 -13.10 9.86
N VAL A 79 -13.60 -12.60 8.64
CA VAL A 79 -13.17 -13.24 7.39
C VAL A 79 -11.64 -13.33 7.32
N LEU A 80 -10.94 -12.25 7.65
CA LEU A 80 -9.47 -12.17 7.55
C LEU A 80 -8.74 -12.80 8.74
N ARG A 81 -9.42 -13.02 9.87
CA ARG A 81 -8.77 -13.51 11.11
C ARG A 81 -7.97 -14.82 10.92
N PRO A 82 -8.48 -15.87 10.25
CA PRO A 82 -7.70 -17.10 10.04
C PRO A 82 -6.43 -16.83 9.23
N ALA A 83 -6.55 -16.08 8.13
CA ALA A 83 -5.42 -15.72 7.27
C ALA A 83 -4.37 -14.89 8.03
N LYS A 84 -4.78 -13.85 8.76
CA LYS A 84 -3.88 -13.05 9.60
C LYS A 84 -3.12 -13.93 10.60
N LYS A 85 -3.83 -14.83 11.31
CA LYS A 85 -3.20 -15.71 12.30
C LYS A 85 -2.18 -16.65 11.65
N ALA A 86 -2.51 -17.23 10.50
CA ALA A 86 -1.62 -18.13 9.78
C ALA A 86 -0.35 -17.42 9.31
N LEU A 87 -0.51 -16.26 8.66
CA LEU A 87 0.61 -15.49 8.11
C LEU A 87 1.57 -15.01 9.20
N VAL A 88 1.05 -14.55 10.33
CA VAL A 88 1.89 -14.17 11.49
C VAL A 88 2.72 -15.36 11.98
N GLY A 89 2.11 -16.56 12.06
CA GLY A 89 2.85 -17.78 12.44
C GLY A 89 3.92 -18.21 11.43
N LEU A 90 3.86 -17.71 10.19
CA LEU A 90 4.77 -18.05 9.10
C LEU A 90 5.85 -16.98 8.84
N LEU A 91 5.82 -15.83 9.52
CA LEU A 91 6.85 -14.79 9.40
C LEU A 91 8.26 -15.33 9.73
N GLY A 92 8.34 -16.22 10.72
CA GLY A 92 9.58 -16.86 11.17
C GLY A 92 10.03 -18.07 10.35
N HIS A 93 9.38 -18.39 9.22
CA HIS A 93 9.68 -19.61 8.45
C HIS A 93 11.15 -19.65 7.96
N GLY A 94 11.76 -20.84 7.93
CA GLY A 94 13.19 -20.98 7.57
C GLY A 94 13.48 -20.70 6.09
N GLU A 95 12.55 -21.06 5.23
CA GLU A 95 12.67 -20.94 3.77
C GLU A 95 12.31 -19.52 3.28
N LEU A 96 13.11 -18.99 2.35
CA LEU A 96 13.06 -17.61 1.87
C LEU A 96 11.87 -17.34 0.94
N ASP A 97 11.56 -18.24 0.01
CA ASP A 97 10.43 -18.11 -0.89
C ASP A 97 9.11 -18.07 -0.12
N VAL A 98 8.95 -18.92 0.91
CA VAL A 98 7.81 -18.90 1.82
C VAL A 98 7.71 -17.54 2.51
N LYS A 99 8.82 -17.01 3.03
CA LYS A 99 8.85 -15.67 3.62
C LYS A 99 8.38 -14.60 2.64
N ILE A 100 8.87 -14.62 1.39
CA ILE A 100 8.46 -13.66 0.35
C ILE A 100 6.95 -13.75 0.07
N PHE A 101 6.41 -14.97 -0.04
CA PHE A 101 4.98 -15.18 -0.28
C PHE A 101 4.12 -14.72 0.91
N VAL A 102 4.58 -14.98 2.14
CA VAL A 102 3.95 -14.49 3.38
C VAL A 102 3.95 -12.96 3.39
N THR A 103 5.09 -12.32 3.09
CA THR A 103 5.18 -10.85 3.00
C THR A 103 4.25 -10.28 1.92
N SER A 104 4.13 -10.93 0.76
CA SER A 104 3.17 -10.51 -0.28
C SER A 104 1.72 -10.57 0.22
N CYS A 105 1.33 -11.69 0.85
CA CYS A 105 -0.01 -11.86 1.44
C CYS A 105 -0.30 -10.83 2.53
N LEU A 106 0.67 -10.55 3.41
CA LEU A 106 0.53 -9.54 4.46
C LEU A 106 0.35 -8.14 3.84
N THR A 107 1.09 -7.80 2.78
CA THR A 107 0.93 -6.53 2.08
C THR A 107 -0.50 -6.34 1.54
N GLN A 108 -1.10 -7.41 1.01
CA GLN A 108 -2.51 -7.38 0.59
C GLN A 108 -3.47 -7.21 1.79
N LEU A 109 -3.20 -7.86 2.92
CA LEU A 109 -3.98 -7.63 4.14
C LEU A 109 -3.90 -6.16 4.59
N MET A 110 -2.72 -5.55 4.56
CA MET A 110 -2.54 -4.13 4.91
C MET A 110 -3.34 -3.22 3.99
N ARG A 111 -3.35 -3.49 2.68
CA ARG A 111 -4.22 -2.80 1.72
C ARG A 111 -5.68 -2.89 2.12
N ILE A 112 -6.14 -4.10 2.45
CA ILE A 112 -7.55 -4.32 2.77
C ILE A 112 -7.92 -3.59 4.07
N THR A 113 -7.09 -3.63 5.11
CA THR A 113 -7.43 -3.09 6.44
C THR A 113 -7.17 -1.60 6.60
N ALA A 114 -6.35 -1.00 5.73
CA ALA A 114 -6.07 0.43 5.73
C ALA A 114 -7.37 1.27 5.80
N PRO A 115 -7.37 2.41 6.51
CA PRO A 115 -6.26 3.00 7.25
C PRO A 115 -6.07 2.41 8.66
N ASN A 116 -6.79 1.33 9.02
CA ASN A 116 -6.65 0.74 10.34
C ASN A 116 -5.38 -0.11 10.42
N GLU A 117 -4.80 -0.12 11.61
CA GLU A 117 -3.63 -0.92 11.94
C GLU A 117 -3.85 -2.41 11.60
N PRO A 118 -3.04 -2.99 10.70
CA PRO A 118 -3.24 -4.33 10.18
C PRO A 118 -2.75 -5.41 11.15
N LEU A 119 -1.61 -5.19 11.79
CA LEU A 119 -0.85 -6.11 12.64
C LEU A 119 -0.34 -5.34 13.86
N GLU A 120 -0.03 -6.04 14.95
CA GLU A 120 0.65 -5.44 16.11
C GLU A 120 2.08 -5.03 15.71
N ASP A 121 2.61 -3.99 16.36
CA ASP A 121 3.91 -3.37 16.05
C ASP A 121 5.05 -4.37 15.88
N ASP A 122 5.17 -5.37 16.75
CA ASP A 122 6.25 -6.36 16.66
C ASP A 122 6.20 -7.15 15.35
N TYR A 123 5.00 -7.56 14.92
CA TYR A 123 4.82 -8.23 13.63
C TYR A 123 4.98 -7.27 12.44
N MET A 124 4.67 -5.99 12.61
CA MET A 124 4.95 -4.98 11.59
C MET A 124 6.46 -4.81 11.39
N LYS A 125 7.24 -4.80 12.47
CA LYS A 125 8.71 -4.72 12.41
C LYS A 125 9.30 -5.91 11.68
N GLU A 126 8.86 -7.13 12.02
CA GLU A 126 9.27 -8.35 11.30
C GLU A 126 8.89 -8.30 9.82
N TYR A 127 7.67 -7.85 9.50
CA TYR A 127 7.24 -7.65 8.11
C TYR A 127 8.18 -6.69 7.36
N PHE A 128 8.51 -5.54 7.95
CA PHE A 128 9.38 -4.55 7.31
C PHE A 128 10.80 -5.10 7.08
N GLN A 129 11.34 -5.84 8.05
CA GLN A 129 12.64 -6.50 7.89
C GLN A 129 12.63 -7.46 6.69
N LEU A 130 11.57 -8.26 6.55
CA LEU A 130 11.41 -9.18 5.42
C LEU A 130 11.22 -8.44 4.10
N ALA A 131 10.40 -7.38 4.07
CA ALA A 131 10.16 -6.60 2.87
C ALA A 131 11.45 -5.93 2.36
N VAL A 132 12.22 -5.31 3.25
CA VAL A 132 13.51 -4.66 2.93
C VAL A 132 14.54 -5.70 2.48
N MET A 133 14.59 -6.85 3.14
CA MET A 133 15.45 -7.98 2.74
C MET A 133 15.08 -8.49 1.34
N ALA A 134 13.80 -8.67 1.04
CA ALA A 134 13.31 -9.10 -0.27
C ALA A 134 13.64 -8.07 -1.37
N CYS A 135 13.43 -6.78 -1.11
CA CYS A 135 13.82 -5.70 -2.03
C CYS A 135 15.32 -5.73 -2.36
N GLY A 136 16.17 -6.00 -1.37
CA GLY A 136 17.62 -6.07 -1.59
C GLY A 136 18.10 -7.30 -2.37
N LYS A 137 17.26 -8.32 -2.53
CA LYS A 137 17.56 -9.51 -3.34
C LYS A 137 16.99 -9.43 -4.76
N LEU A 138 16.28 -8.35 -5.08
CA LEU A 138 15.49 -8.25 -6.31
C LEU A 138 16.34 -8.46 -7.58
N SER A 139 17.60 -8.00 -7.60
CA SER A 139 18.53 -8.17 -8.72
C SER A 139 18.99 -9.61 -8.94
N CYS A 140 18.90 -10.47 -7.93
CA CYS A 140 19.31 -11.88 -7.98
C CYS A 140 18.14 -12.86 -8.10
N MET A 141 16.90 -12.35 -8.05
CA MET A 141 15.70 -13.17 -8.03
C MET A 141 15.17 -13.47 -9.44
N THR A 142 14.63 -14.67 -9.62
CA THR A 142 13.95 -15.09 -10.85
C THR A 142 12.65 -15.83 -10.50
N GLY A 143 11.79 -16.07 -11.49
CA GLY A 143 10.57 -16.86 -11.31
C GLY A 143 9.48 -16.17 -10.46
N HIS A 144 8.66 -16.97 -9.77
CA HIS A 144 7.48 -16.48 -9.07
C HIS A 144 7.81 -15.53 -7.90
N GLY A 145 8.87 -15.82 -7.13
CA GLY A 145 9.31 -14.95 -6.04
C GLY A 145 9.62 -13.53 -6.52
N TYR A 146 10.25 -13.38 -7.70
CA TYR A 146 10.50 -12.06 -8.30
C TYR A 146 9.19 -11.29 -8.53
N LEU A 147 8.18 -11.93 -9.13
CA LEU A 147 6.87 -11.30 -9.37
C LEU A 147 6.16 -10.90 -8.07
N LYS A 148 6.33 -11.68 -7.00
CA LYS A 148 5.80 -11.33 -5.67
C LYS A 148 6.45 -10.08 -5.10
N VAL A 149 7.78 -9.97 -5.17
CA VAL A 149 8.47 -8.77 -4.67
C VAL A 149 8.11 -7.54 -5.50
N LEU A 150 7.91 -7.67 -6.81
CA LEU A 150 7.42 -6.57 -7.65
C LEU A 150 6.02 -6.10 -7.22
N SER A 151 5.08 -7.03 -7.05
CA SER A 151 3.72 -6.71 -6.61
C SER A 151 3.72 -6.11 -5.20
N MET A 152 4.51 -6.68 -4.29
CA MET A 152 4.72 -6.18 -2.94
C MET A 152 5.24 -4.74 -2.97
N LEU A 153 6.26 -4.43 -3.76
CA LEU A 153 6.86 -3.09 -3.86
C LEU A 153 5.85 -2.05 -4.36
N GLN A 154 5.11 -2.38 -5.42
CA GLN A 154 4.06 -1.51 -5.94
C GLN A 154 2.98 -1.26 -4.86
N MET A 155 2.55 -2.32 -4.20
CA MET A 155 1.55 -2.23 -3.14
C MET A 155 2.06 -1.45 -1.92
N PHE A 156 3.31 -1.64 -1.53
CA PHE A 156 3.98 -0.89 -0.46
C PHE A 156 3.92 0.61 -0.74
N ALA A 157 4.21 0.99 -1.98
CA ALA A 157 4.12 2.37 -2.45
C ALA A 157 2.67 2.88 -2.46
N ASP A 158 1.69 2.07 -2.84
CA ASP A 158 0.28 2.47 -2.93
C ASP A 158 -0.41 2.59 -1.57
N VAL A 159 -0.02 1.78 -0.59
CA VAL A 159 -0.58 1.81 0.77
C VAL A 159 0.27 2.62 1.75
N HIS A 160 1.28 3.33 1.24
CA HIS A 160 2.04 4.33 1.98
C HIS A 160 2.78 3.76 3.21
N LEU A 161 3.29 2.51 3.14
CA LEU A 161 3.83 1.82 4.32
C LEU A 161 5.10 2.46 4.91
N CYS A 162 5.81 3.29 4.15
CA CYS A 162 6.94 4.06 4.68
C CYS A 162 6.54 5.03 5.79
N VAL A 163 5.28 5.52 5.80
CA VAL A 163 4.76 6.35 6.90
C VAL A 163 4.68 5.52 8.18
N VAL A 164 4.27 4.27 8.07
CA VAL A 164 4.18 3.36 9.23
C VAL A 164 5.59 2.98 9.73
N MET A 165 6.59 2.90 8.86
CA MET A 165 7.99 2.73 9.31
C MET A 165 8.46 3.90 10.19
N TRP A 166 8.03 5.13 9.88
CA TRP A 166 8.31 6.30 10.71
C TRP A 166 7.55 6.25 12.04
N ASP A 167 6.28 5.89 12.03
CA ASP A 167 5.47 5.75 13.25
C ASP A 167 6.04 4.68 14.21
N LEU A 168 6.76 3.69 13.68
CA LEU A 168 7.40 2.60 14.43
C LEU A 168 8.87 2.85 14.78
N GLU A 169 9.42 4.04 14.48
CA GLU A 169 10.82 4.41 14.75
C GLU A 169 11.84 3.44 14.10
N LEU A 170 11.61 3.08 12.83
CA LEU A 170 12.44 2.14 12.07
C LEU A 170 13.49 2.83 11.18
N ASP A 171 14.12 3.87 11.70
CA ASP A 171 15.08 4.74 11.01
C ASP A 171 16.20 3.96 10.31
N ALA A 172 16.87 3.06 11.04
CA ALA A 172 17.98 2.26 10.50
C ALA A 172 17.52 1.38 9.33
N LEU A 173 16.31 0.83 9.41
CA LEU A 173 15.74 -0.03 8.38
C LEU A 173 15.30 0.78 7.15
N LEU A 174 14.84 2.01 7.35
CA LEU A 174 14.52 2.94 6.27
C LEU A 174 15.79 3.39 5.53
N VAL A 175 16.88 3.66 6.25
CA VAL A 175 18.21 3.92 5.66
C VAL A 175 18.65 2.73 4.82
N GLU A 176 18.54 1.50 5.36
CA GLU A 176 18.87 0.27 4.62
C GLU A 176 18.00 0.13 3.35
N LEU A 177 16.71 0.44 3.43
CA LEU A 177 15.81 0.39 2.28
C LEU A 177 16.27 1.33 1.15
N PHE A 178 16.60 2.57 1.49
CA PHE A 178 17.08 3.57 0.53
C PHE A 178 18.38 3.12 -0.14
N GLN A 179 19.34 2.62 0.66
CA GLN A 179 20.60 2.08 0.14
C GLN A 179 20.34 0.92 -0.83
N LYS A 180 19.46 -0.01 -0.48
CA LYS A 180 19.10 -1.15 -1.36
C LYS A 180 18.47 -0.68 -2.65
N PHE A 181 17.55 0.28 -2.61
CA PHE A 181 16.95 0.82 -3.84
C PHE A 181 17.99 1.47 -4.74
N LEU A 182 18.80 2.39 -4.21
CA LEU A 182 19.83 3.10 -4.97
C LEU A 182 20.86 2.14 -5.59
N ASN A 183 21.25 1.10 -4.86
CA ASN A 183 22.16 0.06 -5.40
C ASN A 183 21.48 -0.84 -6.45
N THR A 184 20.16 -1.02 -6.37
CA THR A 184 19.42 -1.92 -7.25
C THR A 184 19.04 -1.26 -8.58
N ILE A 185 18.82 0.06 -8.60
CA ILE A 185 18.44 0.83 -9.82
C ILE A 185 19.45 0.62 -10.96
N GLU A 186 20.73 0.43 -10.66
CA GLU A 186 21.76 0.15 -11.68
C GLU A 186 21.53 -1.19 -12.40
N SER A 187 20.96 -2.17 -11.69
CA SER A 187 20.74 -3.53 -12.18
C SER A 187 19.34 -3.79 -12.75
N ILE A 188 18.33 -3.01 -12.34
CA ILE A 188 16.93 -3.22 -12.71
C ILE A 188 16.40 -2.04 -13.50
N GLN A 189 16.18 -2.25 -14.80
CA GLN A 189 15.75 -1.21 -15.74
C GLN A 189 14.23 -1.24 -15.99
N LEU A 190 13.44 -1.86 -15.11
CA LEU A 190 11.99 -1.95 -15.30
C LEU A 190 11.30 -0.68 -14.75
N PRO A 191 10.61 0.14 -15.58
CA PRO A 191 10.13 1.46 -15.17
C PRO A 191 9.13 1.43 -14.00
N VAL A 192 8.28 0.41 -13.91
CA VAL A 192 7.31 0.28 -12.80
C VAL A 192 8.00 0.08 -11.44
N VAL A 193 9.17 -0.56 -11.43
CA VAL A 193 9.94 -0.85 -10.22
C VAL A 193 10.62 0.41 -9.75
N ILE A 194 11.31 1.09 -10.66
CA ILE A 194 11.97 2.38 -10.39
C ILE A 194 10.93 3.39 -9.89
N SER A 195 9.77 3.49 -10.56
CA SER A 195 8.72 4.41 -10.12
C SER A 195 8.16 4.08 -8.74
N SER A 196 8.07 2.78 -8.39
CA SER A 196 7.62 2.36 -7.06
C SER A 196 8.67 2.69 -5.99
N MET A 197 9.95 2.45 -6.26
CA MET A 197 11.07 2.81 -5.37
C MET A 197 11.12 4.32 -5.14
N GLU A 198 11.06 5.10 -6.22
CA GLU A 198 11.03 6.56 -6.20
C GLU A 198 9.83 7.06 -5.37
N LYS A 199 8.63 6.54 -5.63
CA LYS A 199 7.42 6.90 -4.87
C LYS A 199 7.61 6.63 -3.37
N ILE A 200 8.15 5.48 -2.98
CA ILE A 200 8.42 5.16 -1.58
C ILE A 200 9.42 6.14 -0.97
N MET A 201 10.53 6.43 -1.66
CA MET A 201 11.56 7.33 -1.15
C MET A 201 11.03 8.77 -0.98
N ILE A 202 10.35 9.29 -2.01
CA ILE A 202 9.71 10.62 -1.96
C ILE A 202 8.71 10.69 -0.81
N MET A 203 7.89 9.66 -0.65
CA MET A 203 6.90 9.60 0.41
C MET A 203 7.52 9.59 1.81
N ALA A 204 8.59 8.81 2.01
CA ALA A 204 9.30 8.76 3.28
C ALA A 204 9.90 10.13 3.62
N ILE A 205 10.54 10.80 2.65
CA ILE A 205 11.12 12.15 2.81
C ILE A 205 10.03 13.17 3.16
N ASN A 206 8.90 13.16 2.45
CA ASN A 206 7.81 14.11 2.68
C ASN A 206 7.04 13.87 3.98
N SER A 207 7.19 12.69 4.58
CA SER A 207 6.50 12.32 5.82
C SER A 207 7.35 12.55 7.07
N SER A 208 8.66 12.77 6.91
CA SER A 208 9.55 13.08 8.04
C SER A 208 9.50 14.57 8.39
N ASP A 209 9.30 14.89 9.67
CA ASP A 209 9.47 16.26 10.18
C ASP A 209 10.96 16.63 10.31
N GLU A 210 11.80 15.66 10.70
CA GLU A 210 13.26 15.78 10.77
C GLU A 210 13.89 14.51 10.18
N MET A 211 14.81 14.68 9.23
CA MET A 211 15.47 13.56 8.56
C MET A 211 16.78 13.21 9.27
N SER A 212 17.03 11.91 9.49
CA SER A 212 18.30 11.48 10.07
C SER A 212 19.50 11.82 9.17
N LEU A 213 20.63 12.14 9.79
CA LEU A 213 21.88 12.41 9.08
C LEU A 213 22.31 11.24 8.19
N ASP A 214 22.08 10.00 8.64
CA ASP A 214 22.40 8.80 7.88
C ASP A 214 21.59 8.72 6.58
N LEU A 215 20.30 9.07 6.61
CA LEU A 215 19.46 9.07 5.41
C LEU A 215 19.90 10.18 4.43
N LEU A 216 20.25 11.36 4.94
CA LEU A 216 20.81 12.44 4.13
C LEU A 216 22.13 12.03 3.47
N LEU A 217 23.02 11.38 4.21
CA LEU A 217 24.31 10.90 3.69
C LEU A 217 24.12 9.89 2.57
N VAL A 218 23.13 8.99 2.67
CA VAL A 218 22.78 8.04 1.60
C VAL A 218 22.36 8.76 0.32
N LEU A 219 21.49 9.77 0.42
CA LEU A 219 21.04 10.56 -0.72
C LEU A 219 22.16 11.42 -1.33
N LEU A 220 23.00 12.04 -0.50
CA LEU A 220 24.14 12.83 -0.98
C LEU A 220 25.19 11.96 -1.67
N ALA A 221 25.42 10.74 -1.16
CA ALA A 221 26.33 9.78 -1.77
C ALA A 221 25.86 9.35 -3.17
N SER A 222 24.55 9.13 -3.37
CA SER A 222 24.03 8.78 -4.70
C SER A 222 24.18 9.92 -5.70
N VAL A 223 23.87 11.16 -5.32
CA VAL A 223 24.06 12.33 -6.20
C VAL A 223 25.52 12.54 -6.57
N LYS A 224 26.47 12.33 -5.63
CA LYS A 224 27.90 12.42 -5.94
C LYS A 224 28.34 11.33 -6.93
N LYS A 225 27.83 10.10 -6.78
CA LYS A 225 28.07 9.00 -7.72
C LYS A 225 27.53 9.34 -9.11
N GLU A 226 26.31 9.87 -9.16
CA GLU A 226 25.69 10.30 -10.42
C GLU A 226 26.41 11.48 -11.06
N ASN A 227 26.88 12.49 -10.31
CA ASN A 227 27.65 13.59 -10.89
C ASN A 227 28.92 13.12 -11.62
N LEU A 228 29.58 12.08 -11.12
CA LEU A 228 30.73 11.46 -11.80
C LEU A 228 30.30 10.70 -13.08
N VAL A 229 29.08 10.15 -13.11
CA VAL A 229 28.50 9.46 -14.27
C VAL A 229 27.95 10.46 -15.29
N ILE A 230 27.32 11.53 -14.83
CA ILE A 230 26.77 12.65 -15.61
C ILE A 230 27.90 13.42 -16.28
N GLU A 231 29.06 13.64 -15.64
CA GLU A 231 30.25 14.16 -16.34
C GLU A 231 30.68 13.29 -17.53
N LEU A 232 30.34 12.00 -17.54
CA LEU A 232 30.56 11.09 -18.68
C LEU A 232 29.38 11.03 -19.66
N ASP A 233 28.15 11.41 -19.26
CA ASP A 233 26.90 11.22 -20.02
C ASP A 233 26.24 12.53 -20.52
N VAL A 234 26.66 13.70 -20.01
CA VAL A 234 26.20 15.05 -20.41
C VAL A 234 26.43 15.35 -21.89
N GLU A 235 27.28 14.58 -22.57
CA GLU A 235 27.50 14.70 -24.00
C GLU A 235 26.26 14.33 -24.86
N MET A 236 25.21 13.70 -24.31
CA MET A 236 24.14 13.11 -25.15
C MET A 236 22.67 13.57 -24.95
N ARG A 237 22.22 14.21 -23.85
CA ARG A 237 20.74 14.23 -23.58
C ARG A 237 20.13 15.47 -22.89
N THR A 238 20.38 16.68 -23.37
CA THR A 238 19.85 17.92 -22.75
C THR A 238 18.57 18.52 -23.36
N ARG A 239 17.67 17.74 -23.99
CA ARG A 239 16.53 18.36 -24.72
C ARG A 239 15.10 17.88 -24.45
N GLU A 240 14.86 16.81 -23.67
CA GLU A 240 13.49 16.26 -23.49
C GLU A 240 12.84 16.50 -22.12
N GLU A 241 13.60 16.80 -21.06
CA GLU A 241 13.07 16.75 -19.68
C GLU A 241 12.42 18.04 -19.19
N GLN A 242 12.52 19.13 -19.96
CA GLN A 242 12.10 20.45 -19.52
C GLN A 242 10.56 20.64 -19.50
N TRP A 243 9.79 19.72 -20.07
CA TRP A 243 8.35 19.89 -20.29
C TRP A 243 7.43 19.20 -19.26
N ASN A 244 7.93 18.29 -18.41
CA ASN A 244 7.09 17.41 -17.56
C ASN A 244 7.01 17.85 -16.08
N TRP A 245 7.85 18.79 -15.65
CA TRP A 245 7.96 19.17 -14.23
C TRP A 245 6.86 20.11 -13.73
N GLU A 246 6.29 20.96 -14.60
CA GLU A 246 5.27 21.95 -14.18
C GLU A 246 3.88 21.33 -13.95
N GLU A 247 3.52 20.26 -14.66
CA GLU A 247 2.24 19.58 -14.46
C GLU A 247 2.18 18.76 -13.16
N ARG A 248 3.33 18.23 -12.72
CA ARG A 248 3.44 17.41 -11.49
C ARG A 248 3.35 18.24 -10.21
N TRP A 249 3.81 19.49 -10.22
CA TRP A 249 3.75 20.39 -9.05
C TRP A 249 2.32 20.78 -8.64
N GLY A 250 1.42 20.98 -9.60
CA GLY A 250 0.04 21.39 -9.33
C GLY A 250 -0.82 20.34 -8.60
N TRP A 251 -0.41 19.06 -8.61
CA TRP A 251 -1.13 17.99 -7.92
C TRP A 251 -0.79 17.88 -6.43
N ALA A 252 0.45 18.22 -6.05
CA ALA A 252 0.90 18.18 -4.65
C ALA A 252 0.23 19.28 -3.80
N GLU A 253 0.06 20.49 -4.35
CA GLU A 253 -0.64 21.59 -3.66
C GLU A 253 -2.13 21.28 -3.39
N ARG A 254 -2.83 20.66 -4.35
CA ARG A 254 -4.25 20.32 -4.20
C ARG A 254 -4.50 19.24 -3.14
N PHE A 255 -3.53 18.36 -2.89
CA PHE A 255 -3.63 17.30 -1.88
C PHE A 255 -3.36 17.81 -0.45
N GLN A 256 -2.41 18.74 -0.29
CA GLN A 256 -2.14 19.45 0.97
C GLN A 256 -3.34 20.30 1.44
N GLU A 257 -4.01 21.00 0.52
CA GLU A 257 -5.20 21.82 0.78
C GLU A 257 -6.38 20.99 1.34
N HIS A 258 -6.48 19.73 0.91
CA HIS A 258 -7.54 18.80 1.31
C HIS A 258 -7.32 18.20 2.71
N ARG A 259 -6.07 18.16 3.20
CA ARG A 259 -5.68 17.70 4.56
C ARG A 259 -5.93 18.77 5.62
N LYS A 260 -5.66 20.05 5.32
CA LYS A 260 -5.99 21.20 6.21
C LYS A 260 -7.49 21.28 6.54
N ARG A 261 -8.35 20.93 5.58
CA ARG A 261 -9.82 20.94 5.77
C ARG A 261 -10.35 19.78 6.64
N ARG A 262 -9.64 18.64 6.73
CA ARG A 262 -10.05 17.49 7.55
C ARG A 262 -9.52 17.55 8.99
N LEU A 263 -8.33 18.11 9.22
CA LEU A 263 -7.77 18.28 10.57
C LEU A 263 -8.40 19.44 11.38
N GLY A 264 -9.23 20.28 10.74
CA GLY A 264 -10.04 21.30 11.43
C GLY A 264 -11.17 20.76 12.31
N PHE A 265 -11.45 19.45 12.32
CA PHE A 265 -12.60 18.87 13.03
C PHE A 265 -12.26 18.20 14.37
N PHE A 266 -11.00 18.20 14.83
CA PHE A 266 -10.62 17.55 16.10
C PHE A 266 -10.03 18.47 17.18
N ARG A 267 -10.31 19.78 17.13
CA ARG A 267 -10.27 20.65 18.32
C ARG A 267 -11.35 21.72 18.25
N ARG A 268 -12.52 21.44 18.84
CA ARG A 268 -13.38 22.42 19.56
C ARG A 268 -14.69 21.74 20.00
N ARG A 269 -14.79 21.47 21.30
CA ARG A 269 -15.96 21.49 22.20
C ARG A 269 -15.42 20.92 23.53
N SER A 270 -15.42 21.62 24.67
CA SER A 270 -16.39 22.57 25.20
C SER A 270 -15.76 23.55 26.20
N TRP A 271 -16.24 24.80 26.21
CA TRP A 271 -16.21 25.67 27.40
C TRP A 271 -17.29 25.22 28.39
N PRO A 272 -17.15 25.56 29.67
CA PRO A 272 -18.26 26.24 30.35
C PRO A 272 -17.86 27.63 30.86
N THR A 273 -18.59 28.62 30.39
CA THR A 273 -18.72 29.95 30.98
C THR A 273 -19.60 29.85 32.22
N TYR A 274 -19.14 30.39 33.35
CA TYR A 274 -20.04 30.81 34.43
C TYR A 274 -20.07 32.34 34.50
N MET A 275 -21.29 32.83 34.70
CA MET A 275 -21.77 34.17 34.47
C MET A 275 -21.21 35.23 35.42
N THR A 276 -21.18 36.43 34.87
CA THR A 276 -21.16 37.76 35.49
C THR A 276 -22.20 37.96 36.59
N SER A 277 -21.86 38.67 37.67
CA SER A 277 -22.61 39.88 38.08
C SER A 277 -21.86 40.73 39.12
N SER A 278 -21.64 41.99 38.73
CA SER A 278 -21.65 43.25 39.50
C SER A 278 -21.44 43.27 41.03
N GLY A 279 -20.50 44.11 41.47
CA GLY A 279 -20.47 44.70 42.82
C GLY A 279 -19.41 45.80 42.94
N ARG A 280 -19.80 46.97 43.47
CA ARG A 280 -19.13 48.29 43.43
C ARG A 280 -17.80 48.43 44.21
N THR A 281 -17.07 49.47 43.78
CA THR A 281 -16.07 50.35 44.45
C THR A 281 -16.02 50.37 45.98
N ASN A 282 -14.79 50.51 46.50
CA ASN A 282 -14.37 50.90 47.87
C ASN A 282 -14.94 50.13 49.06
#